data_AF-A0AAW0EKA0-F1
#
_entry.id   AF-A0AAW0EKA0-F1
#
_cell.length_a   1.000
_cell.length_b   1.000
_cell.length_c   1.000
_cell.angle_alpha   90.00
_cell.angle_beta   90.00
_cell.angle_gamma   90.00
#
_symmetry.space_group_name_H-M   'P 1'
#
loop_
_entity.id
_entity.type
_entity.pdbx_description
1 polymer ?
#
loop_
_entity_poly.entity_id
_entity_poly.type
_entity_poly.pdbx_seq_one_letter_code
_entity_poly.pdbx_strand_id
1 'polypeptide(L)'
;MATSTPTPPRQASVEADVPASAAVSTVAAASPAPPPDTGASSLGAVAAALLARLQPFLAESHLEVEARLCRLGTSRKRARTVDDSDAAAAAARKPTVTEELNASDATPHLASAAQGGVEVGVSAEDFARMKAYVESSTAAPLSFTETVTEDVNTRAGRYTYAIAADGSGTFVGCMSKKRLCNVEVRVPGSPYDIRVSLSTEVPQPTTTAPAVKPHGYVRWKRRWTAADGTFEYAFTRIGADTDRHPACEVEVEGLHENTETGVTAAWLEDLLGRLTALARLPGNTGLEGRQTSDANSRKRHR
;
A
#
# COMPACT_ATOMS: atom_id res chain seq x y z
N MET A 1 51.44 -4.07 26.69
CA MET A 1 52.27 -4.15 25.47
C MET A 1 51.37 -4.64 24.34
N ALA A 2 51.40 -3.90 23.23
CA ALA A 2 50.68 -4.00 21.95
C ALA A 2 49.61 -5.10 21.75
N THR A 3 48.36 -4.68 21.62
CA THR A 3 47.25 -5.44 21.01
C THR A 3 47.15 -5.08 19.53
N SER A 4 47.37 -6.07 18.66
CA SER A 4 47.33 -5.94 17.20
C SER A 4 45.90 -5.78 16.69
N THR A 5 45.66 -4.73 15.90
CA THR A 5 44.41 -4.48 15.18
C THR A 5 44.40 -5.29 13.86
N PRO A 6 43.31 -5.99 13.51
CA PRO A 6 43.21 -6.66 12.22
C PRO A 6 42.86 -5.65 11.10
N THR A 7 43.61 -5.73 10.01
CA THR A 7 43.42 -5.00 8.75
C THR A 7 42.19 -5.53 8.00
N PRO A 8 41.30 -4.68 7.45
CA PRO A 8 40.21 -5.15 6.61
C PRO A 8 40.70 -5.57 5.21
N PRO A 9 40.03 -6.54 4.56
CA PRO A 9 40.44 -7.02 3.25
C PRO A 9 40.18 -6.01 2.14
N ARG A 10 41.14 -5.96 1.23
CA ARG A 10 41.27 -5.11 0.05
C ARG A 10 40.20 -5.50 -0.99
N GLN A 11 39.31 -4.57 -1.35
CA GLN A 11 38.41 -4.75 -2.49
C GLN A 11 39.22 -4.76 -3.79
N ALA A 12 39.00 -5.80 -4.61
CA ALA A 12 39.53 -5.91 -5.95
C ALA A 12 38.61 -5.15 -6.91
N SER A 13 39.13 -4.09 -7.53
CA SER A 13 38.52 -3.44 -8.69
C SER A 13 38.72 -4.33 -9.91
N VAL A 14 37.63 -4.77 -10.53
CA VAL A 14 37.65 -5.38 -11.86
C VAL A 14 37.10 -4.34 -12.82
N GLU A 15 38.00 -3.66 -13.53
CA GLU A 15 37.69 -2.95 -14.78
C GLU A 15 37.28 -3.99 -15.83
N ALA A 16 36.10 -3.80 -16.42
CA ALA A 16 35.69 -4.51 -17.62
C ALA A 16 35.61 -3.50 -18.78
N ASP A 17 36.55 -3.67 -19.71
CA ASP A 17 36.59 -3.10 -21.05
C ASP A 17 35.29 -3.39 -21.81
N VAL A 18 34.71 -2.37 -22.46
CA VAL A 18 33.68 -2.54 -23.50
C VAL A 18 34.11 -1.74 -24.72
N PRO A 19 34.38 -2.38 -25.87
CA PRO A 19 34.64 -1.66 -27.11
C PRO A 19 33.35 -1.19 -27.77
N ALA A 20 33.43 -0.01 -28.37
CA ALA A 20 32.40 0.62 -29.18
C ALA A 20 32.31 0.02 -30.60
N SER A 21 31.14 0.26 -31.23
CA SER A 21 30.90 0.44 -32.68
C SER A 21 30.00 -0.60 -33.35
N ALA A 22 28.82 -0.17 -33.82
CA ALA A 22 28.57 0.05 -35.24
C ALA A 22 27.10 0.42 -35.50
N ALA A 23 26.90 1.48 -36.29
CA ALA A 23 25.61 1.89 -36.84
C ALA A 23 25.30 1.12 -38.14
N VAL A 24 24.03 0.80 -38.39
CA VAL A 24 23.49 0.48 -39.73
C VAL A 24 22.09 1.06 -39.90
N SER A 25 21.85 1.53 -41.12
CA SER A 25 20.78 2.38 -41.65
C SER A 25 19.40 1.75 -41.88
N THR A 26 18.40 2.62 -41.73
CA THR A 26 17.11 2.82 -42.47
C THR A 26 16.39 1.66 -43.18
N VAL A 27 15.08 1.53 -42.89
CA VAL A 27 14.03 1.43 -43.93
C VAL A 27 12.78 2.17 -43.46
N ALA A 28 12.27 3.09 -44.28
CA ALA A 28 10.95 3.71 -44.14
C ALA A 28 9.92 2.92 -44.94
N ALA A 29 8.73 2.66 -44.38
CA ALA A 29 7.45 2.65 -45.11
C ALA A 29 6.24 2.33 -44.20
N ALA A 30 5.15 3.06 -44.48
CA ALA A 30 3.74 2.75 -44.23
C ALA A 30 3.17 2.94 -42.80
N SER A 31 2.45 4.06 -42.64
CA SER A 31 1.37 4.23 -41.65
C SER A 31 0.32 3.11 -41.76
N PRO A 32 -0.06 2.50 -40.64
CA PRO A 32 -1.39 1.96 -40.44
C PRO A 32 -2.30 3.04 -39.82
N ALA A 33 -3.55 3.07 -40.29
CA ALA A 33 -4.64 3.89 -39.78
C ALA A 33 -4.82 3.75 -38.24
N PRO A 34 -5.40 4.75 -37.56
CA PRO A 34 -5.67 4.66 -36.13
C PRO A 34 -6.58 3.45 -35.85
N PRO A 35 -6.26 2.63 -34.84
CA PRO A 35 -7.19 1.59 -34.41
C PRO A 35 -8.48 2.23 -33.88
N PRO A 36 -9.62 1.51 -34.00
CA PRO A 36 -10.93 2.00 -33.58
C PRO A 36 -10.93 2.32 -32.09
N ASP A 37 -11.70 3.35 -31.70
CA ASP A 37 -11.96 3.74 -30.30
C ASP A 37 -12.19 2.51 -29.42
N THR A 38 -11.12 2.06 -28.76
CA THR A 38 -11.19 1.13 -27.65
C THR A 38 -11.85 1.89 -26.52
N GLY A 39 -13.15 1.67 -26.33
CA GLY A 39 -13.85 2.12 -25.14
C GLY A 39 -13.01 1.74 -23.93
N ALA A 40 -12.50 2.74 -23.22
CA ALA A 40 -11.60 2.54 -22.09
C ALA A 40 -12.24 1.50 -21.15
N SER A 41 -11.46 0.50 -20.73
CA SER A 41 -11.88 -0.40 -19.67
C SER A 41 -12.32 0.48 -18.48
N SER A 42 -13.30 0.04 -17.69
CA SER A 42 -13.74 0.83 -16.51
C SER A 42 -12.56 1.15 -15.58
N LEU A 43 -11.54 0.27 -15.56
CA LEU A 43 -10.32 0.45 -14.79
C LEU A 43 -9.36 1.45 -15.43
N GLY A 44 -9.25 1.48 -16.76
CA GLY A 44 -8.44 2.45 -17.50
C GLY A 44 -8.90 3.88 -17.26
N ALA A 45 -10.21 4.12 -17.17
CA ALA A 45 -10.76 5.43 -16.81
C ALA A 45 -10.37 5.85 -15.38
N VAL A 46 -10.42 4.90 -14.42
CA VAL A 46 -9.97 5.14 -13.03
C VAL A 46 -8.47 5.41 -12.98
N ALA A 47 -7.67 4.65 -13.72
CA ALA A 47 -6.23 4.80 -13.79
C ALA A 47 -5.80 6.15 -14.38
N ALA A 48 -6.47 6.61 -15.44
CA ALA A 48 -6.25 7.95 -16.00
C ALA A 48 -6.60 9.06 -15.01
N ALA A 49 -7.74 8.95 -14.32
CA ALA A 49 -8.15 9.91 -13.30
C ALA A 49 -7.21 9.90 -12.07
N LEU A 50 -6.68 8.73 -11.71
CA LEU A 50 -5.66 8.58 -10.67
C LEU A 50 -4.35 9.24 -11.10
N LEU A 51 -3.87 8.98 -12.32
CA LEU A 51 -2.66 9.62 -12.85
C LEU A 51 -2.76 11.14 -12.79
N ALA A 52 -3.88 11.71 -13.22
CA ALA A 52 -4.11 13.16 -13.17
C ALA A 52 -3.97 13.74 -11.75
N ARG A 53 -4.33 12.97 -10.70
CA ARG A 53 -4.16 13.39 -9.30
C ARG A 53 -2.73 13.25 -8.80
N LEU A 54 -1.99 12.27 -9.30
CA LEU A 54 -0.59 12.01 -8.92
C LEU A 54 0.40 12.91 -9.67
N GLN A 55 0.06 13.31 -10.90
CA GLN A 55 0.93 14.06 -11.82
C GLN A 55 1.68 15.25 -11.19
N PRO A 56 1.07 16.11 -10.35
CA PRO A 56 1.76 17.27 -9.78
C PRO A 56 2.95 16.93 -8.89
N PHE A 57 3.06 15.67 -8.47
CA PHE A 57 4.04 15.21 -7.49
C PHE A 57 5.11 14.30 -8.09
N LEU A 58 4.94 13.78 -9.32
CA LEU A 58 5.79 12.71 -9.86
C LEU A 58 7.25 13.12 -10.11
N ALA A 59 7.53 14.41 -10.15
CA ALA A 59 8.88 14.99 -10.28
C ALA A 59 9.61 15.14 -8.92
N GLU A 60 8.97 14.83 -7.80
CA GLU A 60 9.62 14.85 -6.49
C GLU A 60 10.69 13.76 -6.39
N SER A 61 11.72 14.00 -5.57
CA SER A 61 12.76 13.01 -5.32
C SER A 61 12.33 11.99 -4.25
N HIS A 62 12.94 10.80 -4.29
CA HIS A 62 12.68 9.71 -3.33
C HIS A 62 11.21 9.32 -3.22
N LEU A 63 10.52 9.31 -4.35
CA LEU A 63 9.11 8.95 -4.40
C LEU A 63 8.89 7.45 -4.23
N GLU A 64 7.82 7.14 -3.51
CA GLU A 64 7.26 5.81 -3.34
C GLU A 64 5.77 5.88 -3.72
N VAL A 65 5.36 5.02 -4.64
CA VAL A 65 3.96 4.81 -5.03
C VAL A 65 3.54 3.44 -4.52
N GLU A 66 2.51 3.39 -3.69
CA GLU A 66 2.01 2.15 -3.10
C GLU A 66 0.48 2.09 -3.17
N ALA A 67 -0.07 0.90 -3.40
CA ALA A 67 -1.50 0.62 -3.29
C ALA A 67 -1.74 -0.41 -2.20
N ARG A 68 -2.65 -0.10 -1.26
CA ARG A 68 -2.94 -0.93 -0.09
C ARG A 68 -4.40 -1.33 -0.05
N LEU A 69 -4.67 -2.57 0.35
CA LEU A 69 -6.03 -2.99 0.69
C LEU A 69 -6.48 -2.34 2.00
N CYS A 70 -7.72 -1.87 2.02
CA CYS A 70 -8.30 -1.15 3.15
C CYS A 70 -9.82 -1.34 3.20
N ARG A 71 -10.46 -0.79 4.23
CA ARG A 71 -11.91 -0.60 4.31
C ARG A 71 -12.22 0.88 4.39
N LEU A 72 -13.01 1.40 3.46
CA LEU A 72 -13.47 2.79 3.51
C LEU A 72 -14.79 2.88 4.27
N GLY A 73 -14.80 3.64 5.37
CA GLY A 73 -15.99 3.85 6.17
C GLY A 73 -17.14 4.48 5.37
N THR A 74 -18.36 4.10 5.68
CA THR A 74 -19.55 4.82 5.19
C THR A 74 -19.60 6.18 5.85
N SER A 75 -19.92 7.22 5.08
CA SER A 75 -20.11 8.54 5.64
C SER A 75 -21.29 8.47 6.60
N ARG A 76 -21.03 8.66 7.91
CA ARG A 76 -22.12 8.91 8.86
C ARG A 76 -22.71 10.26 8.45
N LYS A 77 -23.78 10.26 7.64
CA LYS A 77 -24.72 11.39 7.64
C LYS A 77 -25.08 11.58 9.10
N ARG A 78 -24.58 12.64 9.73
CA ARG A 78 -25.07 13.07 11.04
C ARG A 78 -26.57 13.22 10.85
N ALA A 79 -27.35 12.29 11.40
CA ALA A 79 -28.76 12.50 11.59
C ALA A 79 -28.84 13.76 12.45
N ARG A 80 -29.15 14.90 11.81
CA ARG A 80 -29.65 16.05 12.53
C ARG A 80 -30.92 15.54 13.20
N THR A 81 -30.86 15.35 14.51
CA THR A 81 -32.01 15.31 15.38
C THR A 81 -32.76 16.62 15.12
N VAL A 82 -33.77 16.56 14.26
CA VAL A 82 -34.83 17.56 14.23
C VAL A 82 -35.65 17.29 15.48
N ASP A 83 -35.86 18.35 16.25
CA ASP A 83 -36.49 18.35 17.56
C ASP A 83 -37.77 17.51 17.66
N ASP A 84 -37.94 16.94 18.84
CA ASP A 84 -39.13 16.24 19.34
C ASP A 84 -40.38 17.13 19.28
N SER A 85 -41.11 17.11 18.18
CA SER A 85 -42.51 17.52 18.16
C SER A 85 -43.27 16.96 16.95
N ASP A 86 -43.22 15.65 16.71
CA ASP A 86 -44.25 14.93 15.90
C ASP A 86 -44.12 13.39 15.98
N ALA A 87 -43.82 12.87 17.17
CA ALA A 87 -43.55 11.45 17.42
C ALA A 87 -44.77 10.51 17.31
N ALA A 88 -45.96 10.98 16.90
CA ALA A 88 -47.18 10.15 16.89
C ALA A 88 -47.63 9.66 15.49
N ALA A 89 -47.09 10.18 14.39
CA ALA A 89 -47.53 9.80 13.03
C ALA A 89 -46.52 8.95 12.24
N ALA A 90 -45.29 8.75 12.74
CA ALA A 90 -44.22 8.08 12.00
C ALA A 90 -44.07 6.57 12.27
N ALA A 91 -44.85 5.99 13.20
CA ALA A 91 -44.73 4.58 13.60
C ALA A 91 -45.28 3.55 12.59
N ALA A 92 -45.86 3.99 11.46
CA ALA A 92 -46.44 3.10 10.45
C ALA A 92 -45.60 2.95 9.17
N ARG A 93 -44.44 3.61 9.06
CA ARG A 93 -43.53 3.41 7.93
C ARG A 93 -42.37 2.54 8.36
N LYS A 94 -42.44 1.24 8.06
CA LYS A 94 -41.26 0.39 7.94
C LYS A 94 -40.21 1.19 7.16
N PRO A 95 -38.97 1.36 7.67
CA PRO A 95 -37.91 1.87 6.83
C PRO A 95 -37.63 0.77 5.81
N THR A 96 -38.25 0.91 4.63
CA THR A 96 -37.80 0.21 3.44
C THR A 96 -36.41 0.76 3.18
N VAL A 97 -35.39 0.09 3.71
CA VAL A 97 -34.02 0.22 3.22
C VAL A 97 -34.00 -0.48 1.86
N THR A 98 -34.65 0.15 0.90
CA THR A 98 -34.23 0.08 -0.49
C THR A 98 -33.21 1.20 -0.63
N GLU A 99 -32.00 0.96 -0.12
CA GLU A 99 -30.85 1.44 -0.89
C GLU A 99 -30.95 0.67 -2.20
N GLU A 100 -31.51 1.34 -3.21
CA GLU A 100 -31.25 1.01 -4.60
C GLU A 100 -29.72 1.01 -4.75
N LEU A 101 -29.11 -0.14 -4.53
CA LEU A 101 -27.91 -0.56 -5.22
C LEU A 101 -28.24 -0.45 -6.70
N ASN A 102 -28.08 0.75 -7.25
CA ASN A 102 -28.09 0.96 -8.68
C ASN A 102 -27.08 -0.03 -9.25
N ALA A 103 -27.58 -1.01 -10.00
CA ALA A 103 -26.81 -2.07 -10.65
C ALA A 103 -25.75 -1.54 -11.63
N SER A 104 -25.66 -0.21 -11.82
CA SER A 104 -24.64 0.47 -12.61
C SER A 104 -23.31 0.70 -11.89
N ASP A 105 -23.19 0.40 -10.59
CA ASP A 105 -21.96 0.64 -9.83
C ASP A 105 -21.15 -0.64 -9.59
N ALA A 106 -21.07 -1.54 -10.58
CA ALA A 106 -20.37 -2.82 -10.49
C ALA A 106 -18.84 -2.72 -10.71
N THR A 107 -18.37 -1.54 -11.12
CA THR A 107 -16.99 -1.30 -11.53
C THR A 107 -16.23 -0.48 -10.49
N PRO A 108 -14.92 -0.75 -10.27
CA PRO A 108 -14.09 0.10 -9.44
C PRO A 108 -14.21 1.58 -9.85
N HIS A 109 -14.22 2.48 -8.88
CA HIS A 109 -14.33 3.92 -9.12
C HIS A 109 -13.64 4.73 -8.02
N LEU A 110 -13.21 5.95 -8.34
CA LEU A 110 -12.60 6.83 -7.34
C LEU A 110 -13.62 7.22 -6.27
N ALA A 111 -13.22 7.08 -5.01
CA ALA A 111 -14.01 7.54 -3.88
C ALA A 111 -14.16 9.07 -3.89
N SER A 112 -15.36 9.53 -3.50
CA SER A 112 -15.59 10.94 -3.20
C SER A 112 -14.90 11.33 -1.89
N ALA A 113 -14.39 12.57 -1.83
CA ALA A 113 -13.64 13.09 -0.68
C ALA A 113 -14.43 13.11 0.65
N ALA A 114 -15.75 12.96 0.63
CA ALA A 114 -16.63 13.01 1.80
C ALA A 114 -16.81 11.66 2.54
N GLN A 115 -15.96 10.68 2.30
CA GLN A 115 -16.09 9.34 2.89
C GLN A 115 -15.58 9.26 4.34
N GLY A 116 -16.02 8.23 5.07
CA GLY A 116 -15.64 8.01 6.46
C GLY A 116 -14.15 7.71 6.64
N GLY A 117 -13.74 7.35 7.86
CA GLY A 117 -12.35 6.96 8.13
C GLY A 117 -11.89 5.78 7.26
N VAL A 118 -10.59 5.69 7.00
CA VAL A 118 -9.98 4.59 6.27
C VAL A 118 -9.25 3.67 7.24
N GLU A 119 -9.56 2.39 7.17
CA GLU A 119 -8.90 1.34 7.95
C GLU A 119 -8.04 0.50 7.01
N VAL A 120 -6.72 0.68 7.09
CA VAL A 120 -5.76 -0.08 6.27
C VAL A 120 -5.59 -1.47 6.86
N GLY A 121 -5.65 -2.48 6.00
CA GLY A 121 -5.42 -3.87 6.38
C GLY A 121 -6.51 -4.83 5.90
N VAL A 122 -6.26 -6.10 6.18
CA VAL A 122 -7.12 -7.25 5.85
C VAL A 122 -7.25 -8.17 7.08
N SER A 123 -8.21 -9.08 7.07
CA SER A 123 -8.25 -10.15 8.08
C SER A 123 -7.04 -11.09 7.95
N ALA A 124 -6.68 -11.77 9.03
CA ALA A 124 -5.54 -12.70 9.01
C ALA A 124 -5.79 -13.91 8.07
N GLU A 125 -7.05 -14.36 7.94
CA GLU A 125 -7.42 -15.43 7.02
C GLU A 125 -7.31 -14.99 5.57
N ASP A 126 -7.79 -13.78 5.25
CA ASP A 126 -7.72 -13.22 3.90
C ASP A 126 -6.27 -12.90 3.52
N PHE A 127 -5.46 -12.44 4.47
CA PHE A 127 -4.01 -12.26 4.29
C PHE A 127 -3.33 -13.55 3.81
N ALA A 128 -3.57 -14.66 4.49
CA ALA A 128 -2.97 -15.95 4.13
C ALA A 128 -3.47 -16.43 2.75
N ARG A 129 -4.77 -16.26 2.47
CA ARG A 129 -5.39 -16.60 1.19
C ARG A 129 -4.80 -15.80 0.03
N MET A 130 -4.68 -14.48 0.20
CA MET A 130 -4.11 -13.56 -0.79
C MET A 130 -2.63 -13.88 -1.06
N LYS A 131 -1.85 -14.18 -0.02
CA LYS A 131 -0.45 -14.57 -0.19
C LYS A 131 -0.32 -15.86 -1.01
N ALA A 132 -1.07 -16.90 -0.66
CA ALA A 132 -1.08 -18.17 -1.40
C ALA A 132 -1.55 -18.01 -2.85
N TYR A 133 -2.49 -17.09 -3.10
CA TYR A 133 -2.90 -16.74 -4.47
C TYR A 133 -1.73 -16.14 -5.26
N VAL A 134 -1.03 -15.13 -4.72
CA VAL A 134 0.12 -14.49 -5.41
C VAL A 134 1.25 -15.49 -5.66
N GLU A 135 1.51 -16.41 -4.74
CA GLU A 135 2.50 -17.48 -4.92
C GLU A 135 2.18 -18.41 -6.09
N SER A 136 0.91 -18.58 -6.44
CA SER A 136 0.44 -19.57 -7.41
C SER A 136 -0.15 -19.00 -8.71
N SER A 137 -0.54 -17.73 -8.75
CA SER A 137 -1.31 -17.15 -9.86
C SER A 137 -0.47 -16.53 -10.99
N THR A 138 0.84 -16.43 -10.82
CA THR A 138 1.74 -15.83 -11.81
C THR A 138 2.23 -16.88 -12.81
N ALA A 139 2.57 -16.45 -14.03
CA ALA A 139 3.09 -17.34 -15.08
C ALA A 139 4.33 -18.14 -14.64
N ALA A 140 5.08 -17.59 -13.68
CA ALA A 140 6.09 -18.29 -12.89
C ALA A 140 5.80 -18.04 -11.40
N PRO A 141 5.73 -19.09 -10.55
CA PRO A 141 5.50 -18.92 -9.11
C PRO A 141 6.47 -17.91 -8.49
N LEU A 142 5.93 -16.93 -7.76
CA LEU A 142 6.75 -15.94 -7.07
C LEU A 142 7.30 -16.53 -5.75
N SER A 143 8.60 -16.36 -5.53
CA SER A 143 9.24 -16.74 -4.27
C SER A 143 9.30 -15.55 -3.32
N PHE A 144 8.62 -15.67 -2.17
CA PHE A 144 8.66 -14.62 -1.15
C PHE A 144 9.95 -14.65 -0.33
N THR A 145 10.53 -13.48 -0.11
CA THR A 145 11.60 -13.27 0.86
C THR A 145 11.00 -12.74 2.16
N GLU A 146 11.30 -13.39 3.28
CA GLU A 146 10.85 -12.95 4.60
C GLU A 146 11.89 -12.05 5.28
N THR A 147 11.42 -10.96 5.88
CA THR A 147 12.20 -10.10 6.76
C THR A 147 11.43 -9.79 8.03
N VAL A 148 12.17 -9.63 9.14
CA VAL A 148 11.62 -9.16 10.42
C VAL A 148 12.33 -7.87 10.78
N THR A 149 11.56 -6.81 10.99
CA THR A 149 12.08 -5.50 11.37
C THR A 149 11.31 -4.90 12.53
N GLU A 150 11.95 -3.99 13.23
CA GLU A 150 11.29 -3.08 14.15
C GLU A 150 11.47 -1.64 13.67
N ASP A 151 10.35 -0.96 13.45
CA ASP A 151 10.33 0.46 13.13
C ASP A 151 10.01 1.28 14.38
N VAL A 152 10.90 2.21 14.72
CA VAL A 152 10.69 3.21 15.78
C VAL A 152 10.38 4.56 15.15
N ASN A 153 9.13 4.99 15.28
CA ASN A 153 8.66 6.27 14.76
C ASN A 153 8.84 7.36 15.83
N THR A 154 9.58 8.39 15.48
CA THR A 154 9.84 9.56 16.32
C THR A 154 9.42 10.84 15.58
N ARG A 155 9.58 12.01 16.21
CA ARG A 155 9.44 13.29 15.52
C ARG A 155 10.55 13.57 14.51
N ALA A 156 11.72 12.93 14.66
CA ALA A 156 12.88 13.13 13.80
C ALA A 156 12.87 12.23 12.56
N GLY A 157 12.10 11.14 12.57
CA GLY A 157 12.04 10.16 11.49
C GLY A 157 11.61 8.78 11.94
N ARG A 158 11.62 7.84 10.99
CA ARG A 158 11.42 6.41 11.17
C ARG A 158 12.79 5.73 11.18
N TYR A 159 13.12 5.11 12.31
CA TYR A 159 14.35 4.32 12.49
C TYR A 159 13.99 2.85 12.33
N THR A 160 14.69 2.14 11.45
CA THR A 160 14.43 0.72 11.18
C THR A 160 15.58 -0.13 11.71
N TYR A 161 15.22 -1.21 12.39
CA TYR A 161 16.15 -2.21 12.92
C TYR A 161 15.80 -3.57 12.32
N ALA A 162 16.78 -4.27 11.74
CA ALA A 162 16.63 -5.67 11.35
C ALA A 162 16.71 -6.54 12.59
N ILE A 163 15.78 -7.49 12.72
CA ILE A 163 15.74 -8.40 13.86
C ILE A 163 16.21 -9.78 13.43
N ALA A 164 17.25 -10.28 14.08
CA ALA A 164 17.77 -11.62 13.88
C ALA A 164 16.94 -12.69 14.61
N ALA A 165 17.18 -13.96 14.30
CA ALA A 165 16.43 -15.09 14.85
C ALA A 165 16.53 -15.21 16.39
N ASP A 166 17.61 -14.70 16.99
CA ASP A 166 17.80 -14.64 18.44
C ASP A 166 17.09 -13.45 19.11
N GLY A 167 16.38 -12.64 18.32
CA GLY A 167 15.70 -11.42 18.78
C GLY A 167 16.59 -10.19 18.86
N SER A 168 17.89 -10.29 18.53
CA SER A 168 18.79 -9.13 18.51
C SER A 168 18.47 -8.18 17.35
N GLY A 169 18.52 -6.87 17.62
CA GLY A 169 18.20 -5.83 16.65
C GLY A 169 19.44 -5.08 16.17
N THR A 170 19.63 -4.98 14.84
CA THR A 170 20.71 -4.21 14.23
C THR A 170 20.14 -3.00 13.49
N PHE A 171 20.71 -1.81 13.71
CA PHE A 171 20.26 -0.59 13.02
C PHE A 171 20.51 -0.70 11.51
N VAL A 172 19.47 -0.46 10.72
CA VAL A 172 19.51 -0.51 9.24
C VAL A 172 19.59 0.90 8.67
N GLY A 173 18.76 1.81 9.17
CA GLY A 173 18.69 3.16 8.63
C GLY A 173 17.63 4.02 9.29
N CYS A 174 17.68 5.31 8.97
CA CYS A 174 16.68 6.28 9.36
C CYS A 174 16.18 7.01 8.10
N MET A 175 14.90 7.32 8.06
CA MET A 175 14.31 8.08 6.96
C MET A 175 13.18 8.99 7.43
N SER A 176 12.90 10.02 6.62
CA SER A 176 11.74 10.90 6.79
C SER A 176 10.71 10.57 5.71
N LYS A 177 9.54 10.06 6.13
CA LYS A 177 8.41 9.80 5.24
C LYS A 177 7.42 10.95 5.27
N LYS A 178 7.12 11.56 4.12
CA LYS A 178 6.07 12.57 3.97
C LYS A 178 5.02 12.05 3.00
N ARG A 179 3.74 12.10 3.37
CA ARG A 179 2.64 11.78 2.45
C ARG A 179 2.32 12.99 1.59
N LEU A 180 2.31 12.80 0.27
CA LEU A 180 1.98 13.84 -0.70
C LEU A 180 0.53 13.75 -1.14
N CYS A 181 0.09 12.54 -1.48
CA CYS A 181 -1.26 12.30 -1.98
C CYS A 181 -1.80 10.95 -1.48
N ASN A 182 -3.10 10.90 -1.21
CA ASN A 182 -3.86 9.67 -1.08
C ASN A 182 -5.06 9.75 -2.00
N VAL A 183 -5.34 8.65 -2.70
CA VAL A 183 -6.53 8.50 -3.53
C VAL A 183 -7.16 7.16 -3.23
N GLU A 184 -8.39 7.20 -2.76
CA GLU A 184 -9.17 6.01 -2.46
C GLU A 184 -9.97 5.54 -3.69
N VAL A 185 -10.03 4.22 -3.88
CA VAL A 185 -10.76 3.55 -4.96
C VAL A 185 -11.71 2.56 -4.32
N ARG A 186 -13.01 2.71 -4.59
CA ARG A 186 -14.04 1.76 -4.18
C ARG A 186 -13.96 0.53 -5.07
N VAL A 187 -14.10 -0.65 -4.47
CA VAL A 187 -14.16 -1.92 -5.22
C VAL A 187 -15.51 -2.60 -4.95
N PRO A 188 -16.52 -2.35 -5.79
CA PRO A 188 -17.83 -2.96 -5.61
C PRO A 188 -17.78 -4.49 -5.62
N GLY A 189 -18.59 -5.12 -4.78
CA GLY A 189 -18.64 -6.58 -4.62
C GLY A 189 -17.45 -7.18 -3.85
N SER A 190 -16.57 -6.35 -3.29
CA SER A 190 -15.45 -6.77 -2.45
C SER A 190 -15.64 -6.26 -1.01
N PRO A 191 -15.17 -6.99 0.02
CA PRO A 191 -15.12 -6.46 1.38
C PRO A 191 -13.97 -5.46 1.60
N TYR A 192 -13.07 -5.34 0.63
CA TYR A 192 -11.93 -4.44 0.63
C TYR A 192 -12.02 -3.42 -0.49
N ASP A 193 -11.59 -2.21 -0.18
CA ASP A 193 -11.32 -1.10 -1.09
C ASP A 193 -9.80 -0.91 -1.23
N ILE A 194 -9.37 0.00 -2.11
CA ILE A 194 -7.96 0.26 -2.35
C ILE A 194 -7.64 1.71 -1.97
N ARG A 195 -6.54 1.91 -1.27
CA ARG A 195 -5.93 3.23 -1.11
C ARG A 195 -4.62 3.26 -1.89
N VAL A 196 -4.53 4.15 -2.87
CA VAL A 196 -3.27 4.49 -3.53
C VAL A 196 -2.67 5.67 -2.80
N SER A 197 -1.39 5.56 -2.46
CA SER A 197 -0.66 6.56 -1.72
C SER A 197 0.64 6.90 -2.43
N LEU A 198 0.96 8.20 -2.45
CA LEU A 198 2.21 8.73 -2.95
C LEU A 198 2.94 9.44 -1.81
N SER A 199 4.18 9.04 -1.57
CA SER A 199 5.02 9.55 -0.49
C SER A 199 6.41 9.88 -0.97
N THR A 200 7.10 10.77 -0.26
CA THR A 200 8.56 10.81 -0.30
C THR A 200 9.13 10.06 0.89
N GLU A 201 10.16 9.26 0.67
CA GLU A 201 10.93 8.55 1.71
C GLU A 201 12.41 8.98 1.63
N VAL A 202 12.75 10.10 2.28
CA VAL A 202 14.10 10.67 2.20
C VAL A 202 15.02 9.97 3.21
N PRO A 203 16.07 9.26 2.79
CA PRO A 203 17.03 8.65 3.70
C PRO A 203 17.80 9.72 4.48
N GLN A 204 18.03 9.49 5.76
CA GLN A 204 18.93 10.32 6.55
C GLN A 204 20.38 9.79 6.45
N PRO A 205 21.39 10.67 6.52
CA PRO A 205 22.79 10.25 6.47
C PRO A 205 23.11 9.22 7.55
N THR A 206 23.91 8.20 7.24
CA THR A 206 24.28 7.14 8.20
C THR A 206 25.03 7.65 9.43
N THR A 207 25.64 8.83 9.35
CA THR A 207 26.23 9.55 10.50
C THR A 207 25.21 9.96 11.56
N THR A 208 23.91 9.87 11.27
CA THR A 208 22.82 10.09 12.23
C THR A 208 22.38 8.82 12.96
N ALA A 209 23.08 7.69 12.78
CA ALA A 209 22.83 6.47 13.52
C ALA A 209 22.87 6.76 15.04
N PRO A 210 21.78 6.48 15.77
CA PRO A 210 21.71 6.86 17.16
C PRO A 210 22.55 5.89 18.01
N ALA A 211 23.39 6.42 18.91
CA ALA A 211 24.22 5.60 19.81
C ALA A 211 23.39 4.69 20.73
N VAL A 212 22.15 5.12 21.03
CA VAL A 212 21.15 4.35 21.77
C VAL A 212 19.86 4.38 20.96
N LYS A 213 19.17 3.24 20.88
CA LYS A 213 17.87 3.13 20.22
C LYS A 213 16.90 4.21 20.75
N PRO A 214 16.28 5.02 19.87
CA PRO A 214 15.43 6.11 20.32
C PRO A 214 14.14 5.58 20.93
N HIS A 215 13.49 6.40 21.75
CA HIS A 215 12.15 6.14 22.26
C HIS A 215 11.10 6.73 21.31
N GLY A 216 10.09 5.95 20.98
CA GLY A 216 9.05 6.35 20.03
C GLY A 216 7.94 5.33 19.92
N TYR A 217 7.07 5.52 18.92
CA TYR A 217 6.03 4.54 18.60
C TYR A 217 6.65 3.37 17.82
N VAL A 218 6.62 2.20 18.43
CA VAL A 218 7.24 0.98 17.90
C VAL A 218 6.23 0.20 17.06
N ARG A 219 6.65 -0.24 15.87
CA ARG A 219 5.94 -1.22 15.04
C ARG A 219 6.87 -2.39 14.78
N TRP A 220 6.51 -3.55 15.29
CA TRP A 220 7.15 -4.80 14.90
C TRP A 220 6.54 -5.28 13.59
N LYS A 221 7.36 -5.62 12.59
CA LYS A 221 6.91 -5.99 11.25
C LYS A 221 7.56 -7.31 10.86
N ARG A 222 6.75 -8.30 10.50
CA ARG A 222 7.19 -9.48 9.74
C ARG A 222 6.62 -9.31 8.33
N ARG A 223 7.49 -9.20 7.33
CA ARG A 223 7.13 -8.86 5.95
C ARG A 223 7.62 -9.93 5.00
N TRP A 224 6.75 -10.37 4.10
CA TRP A 224 7.08 -11.21 2.96
C TRP A 224 6.98 -10.36 1.69
N THR A 225 8.07 -10.22 0.94
CA THR A 225 8.09 -9.49 -0.33
C THR A 225 8.37 -10.39 -1.53
N ALA A 226 7.77 -10.08 -2.67
CA ALA A 226 8.07 -10.73 -3.94
C ALA A 226 7.92 -9.74 -5.10
N ALA A 227 8.92 -9.65 -5.96
CA ALA A 227 8.91 -8.78 -7.14
C ALA A 227 8.35 -9.49 -8.38
N ASP A 228 7.55 -8.77 -9.15
CA ASP A 228 7.04 -9.17 -10.46
C ASP A 228 7.12 -7.99 -11.42
N GLY A 229 8.16 -7.96 -12.25
CA GLY A 229 8.45 -6.84 -13.14
C GLY A 229 8.69 -5.54 -12.36
N THR A 230 7.85 -4.53 -12.58
CA THR A 230 7.92 -3.21 -11.93
C THR A 230 7.04 -3.11 -10.67
N PHE A 231 6.56 -4.24 -10.14
CA PHE A 231 5.74 -4.32 -8.95
C PHE A 231 6.45 -5.13 -7.85
N GLU A 232 6.31 -4.70 -6.60
CA GLU A 232 6.64 -5.53 -5.45
C GLU A 232 5.37 -5.78 -4.63
N TYR A 233 5.01 -7.06 -4.48
CA TYR A 233 4.00 -7.47 -3.52
C TYR A 233 4.61 -7.50 -2.13
N ALA A 234 3.98 -6.85 -1.16
CA ALA A 234 4.39 -6.89 0.23
C ALA A 234 3.22 -7.29 1.14
N PHE A 235 3.43 -8.39 1.84
CA PHE A 235 2.52 -8.93 2.84
C PHE A 235 3.15 -8.69 4.21
N THR A 236 2.56 -7.82 5.03
CA THR A 236 3.13 -7.43 6.32
C THR A 236 2.19 -7.78 7.48
N ARG A 237 2.69 -8.57 8.43
CA ARG A 237 2.08 -8.71 9.77
C ARG A 237 2.73 -7.71 10.73
N ILE A 238 1.90 -6.89 11.37
CA ILE A 238 2.34 -5.88 12.34
C ILE A 238 1.89 -6.27 13.74
N GLY A 239 2.83 -6.22 14.66
CA GLY A 239 2.68 -6.69 16.03
C GLY A 239 3.67 -7.79 16.37
N ALA A 240 3.85 -8.05 17.66
CA ALA A 240 4.63 -9.18 18.12
C ALA A 240 3.92 -10.51 17.80
N ASP A 241 4.66 -11.62 17.76
CA ASP A 241 4.07 -12.94 17.55
C ASP A 241 3.04 -13.32 18.62
N THR A 242 3.19 -12.74 19.82
CA THR A 242 2.29 -12.91 20.96
C THR A 242 1.00 -12.11 20.86
N ASP A 243 0.89 -11.19 19.90
CA ASP A 243 -0.31 -10.37 19.75
C ASP A 243 -1.47 -11.23 19.24
N ARG A 244 -2.59 -11.22 19.98
CA ARG A 244 -3.77 -12.02 19.67
C ARG A 244 -4.42 -11.64 18.34
N HIS A 245 -4.36 -10.36 17.98
CA HIS A 245 -4.97 -9.80 16.77
C HIS A 245 -3.96 -8.85 16.10
N PRO A 246 -2.94 -9.39 15.42
CA PRO A 246 -1.97 -8.58 14.70
C PRO A 246 -2.65 -7.88 13.52
N ALA A 247 -2.22 -6.66 13.20
CA ALA A 247 -2.69 -6.01 11.98
C ALA A 247 -2.01 -6.67 10.77
N CYS A 248 -2.79 -7.00 9.74
CA CYS A 248 -2.29 -7.60 8.51
C CYS A 248 -2.47 -6.59 7.37
N GLU A 249 -1.37 -6.16 6.76
CA GLU A 249 -1.35 -5.22 5.64
C GLU A 249 -0.95 -5.96 4.35
N VAL A 250 -1.68 -5.71 3.27
CA VAL A 250 -1.36 -6.18 1.92
C VAL A 250 -1.20 -4.97 1.03
N GLU A 251 -0.02 -4.84 0.43
CA GLU A 251 0.35 -3.72 -0.43
C GLU A 251 1.05 -4.21 -1.70
N VAL A 252 0.91 -3.43 -2.78
CA VAL A 252 1.75 -3.53 -3.98
C VAL A 252 2.41 -2.19 -4.21
N GLU A 253 3.74 -2.18 -4.27
CA GLU A 253 4.58 -1.01 -4.44
C GLU A 253 5.14 -0.95 -5.87
N GLY A 254 5.39 0.25 -6.36
CA GLY A 254 6.04 0.46 -7.65
C GLY A 254 7.56 0.47 -7.55
N LEU A 255 8.21 -0.44 -8.28
CA LEU A 255 9.66 -0.48 -8.44
C LEU A 255 10.05 0.39 -9.65
N HIS A 256 10.31 1.67 -9.38
CA HIS A 256 10.67 2.65 -10.40
C HIS A 256 12.07 3.20 -10.20
N GLU A 257 12.91 3.14 -11.24
CA GLU A 257 14.15 3.93 -11.28
C GLU A 257 13.85 5.43 -11.44
N ASN A 258 12.81 5.76 -12.22
CA ASN A 258 12.30 7.10 -12.39
C ASN A 258 10.76 7.08 -12.35
N THR A 259 10.18 7.67 -11.32
CA THR A 259 8.72 7.73 -11.13
C THR A 259 8.02 8.65 -12.11
N GLU A 260 8.68 9.70 -12.60
CA GLU A 260 8.09 10.66 -13.55
C GLU A 260 7.74 10.00 -14.88
N THR A 261 8.58 9.07 -15.34
CA THR A 261 8.36 8.33 -16.59
C THR A 261 7.80 6.93 -16.36
N GLY A 262 8.03 6.34 -15.19
CA GLY A 262 7.58 4.98 -14.85
C GLY A 262 6.11 4.89 -14.45
N VAL A 263 5.56 5.94 -13.82
CA VAL A 263 4.15 5.95 -13.40
C VAL A 263 3.29 6.46 -14.56
N THR A 264 2.66 5.52 -15.27
CA THR A 264 1.77 5.81 -16.41
C THR A 264 0.35 5.34 -16.14
N ALA A 265 -0.61 5.75 -16.98
CA ALA A 265 -2.00 5.28 -16.85
C ALA A 265 -2.10 3.76 -17.03
N ALA A 266 -1.37 3.19 -17.98
CA ALA A 266 -1.33 1.74 -18.20
C ALA A 266 -0.72 1.00 -17.00
N TRP A 267 0.35 1.54 -16.41
CA TRP A 267 0.95 0.97 -15.20
C TRP A 267 -0.01 1.02 -14.00
N LEU A 268 -0.73 2.13 -13.82
CA LEU A 268 -1.76 2.26 -12.78
C LEU A 268 -2.97 1.35 -13.03
N GLU A 269 -3.34 1.09 -14.28
CA GLU A 269 -4.38 0.13 -14.62
C GLU A 269 -3.98 -1.28 -14.20
N ASP A 270 -2.74 -1.71 -14.48
CA ASP A 270 -2.20 -3.00 -14.03
C ASP A 270 -2.11 -3.07 -12.48
N LEU A 271 -1.61 -2.02 -11.83
CA LEU A 271 -1.58 -1.92 -10.36
C LEU A 271 -2.98 -2.14 -9.75
N LEU A 272 -3.98 -1.41 -10.25
CA LEU A 272 -5.35 -1.52 -9.77
C LEU A 272 -5.95 -2.89 -10.10
N GLY A 273 -5.57 -3.49 -11.24
CA GLY A 273 -6.02 -4.82 -11.65
C GLY A 273 -5.55 -5.89 -10.67
N ARG A 274 -4.27 -5.85 -10.30
CA ARG A 274 -3.65 -6.75 -9.31
C ARG A 274 -4.34 -6.63 -7.95
N LEU A 275 -4.53 -5.41 -7.44
CA LEU A 275 -5.19 -5.19 -6.15
C LEU A 275 -6.68 -5.58 -6.20
N THR A 276 -7.37 -5.32 -7.31
CA THR A 276 -8.77 -5.69 -7.49
C THR A 276 -8.94 -7.21 -7.49
N ALA A 277 -8.00 -7.94 -8.12
CA ALA A 277 -7.98 -9.41 -8.09
C ALA A 277 -7.84 -9.93 -6.66
N LEU A 278 -6.93 -9.36 -5.86
CA LEU A 278 -6.75 -9.72 -4.44
C LEU A 278 -8.00 -9.40 -3.61
N ALA A 279 -8.54 -8.19 -3.77
CA ALA A 279 -9.71 -7.71 -3.04
C ALA A 279 -10.94 -8.60 -3.28
N ARG A 280 -11.12 -9.06 -4.53
CA ARG A 280 -12.24 -9.90 -4.97
C ARG A 280 -11.99 -11.41 -4.87
N LEU A 281 -10.92 -11.86 -4.21
CA LEU A 281 -10.66 -13.29 -4.07
C LEU A 281 -11.86 -14.01 -3.42
N PRO A 282 -12.32 -15.14 -3.99
CA PRO A 282 -13.40 -15.92 -3.40
C PRO A 282 -13.06 -16.36 -1.96
N GLY A 283 -14.02 -16.16 -1.06
CA GLY A 283 -13.86 -16.49 0.36
C GLY A 283 -13.23 -15.38 1.21
N ASN A 284 -12.94 -14.21 0.63
CA ASN A 284 -12.60 -13.03 1.43
C ASN A 284 -13.78 -12.65 2.33
N THR A 285 -13.51 -12.42 3.61
CA THR A 285 -14.52 -12.10 4.64
C THR A 285 -14.49 -10.63 5.07
N GLY A 286 -13.39 -9.92 4.81
CA GLY A 286 -13.21 -8.54 5.22
C GLY A 286 -12.63 -8.37 6.62
N LEU A 287 -12.31 -7.13 6.97
CA LEU A 287 -11.94 -6.79 8.36
C LEU A 287 -13.14 -7.01 9.29
N GLU A 288 -12.89 -7.62 10.45
CA GLU A 288 -13.89 -7.67 11.50
C GLU A 288 -14.37 -6.25 11.83
N GLY A 289 -15.68 -6.06 11.94
CA GLY A 289 -16.23 -4.79 12.40
C GLY A 289 -15.65 -4.52 13.77
N ARG A 290 -15.08 -3.33 13.99
CA ARG A 290 -14.68 -2.88 15.32
C ARG A 290 -15.94 -2.88 16.18
N GLN A 291 -16.22 -3.98 16.88
CA GLN A 291 -17.29 -3.99 17.87
C GLN A 291 -16.97 -2.83 18.79
N THR A 292 -17.92 -1.92 18.97
CA THR A 292 -17.78 -0.74 19.80
C THR A 292 -17.77 -1.14 21.28
N SER A 293 -16.87 -2.04 21.69
CA SER A 293 -16.68 -2.45 23.08
C SER A 293 -15.80 -1.48 23.87
N ASP A 294 -15.24 -0.44 23.24
CA ASP A 294 -14.44 0.60 23.90
C ASP A 294 -15.23 1.86 24.30
N ALA A 295 -16.51 1.72 24.64
CA ALA A 295 -17.21 2.77 25.38
C ALA A 295 -16.80 2.83 26.87
N ASN A 296 -16.05 1.84 27.39
CA ASN A 296 -15.71 1.74 28.81
C ASN A 296 -14.22 1.88 29.18
N SER A 297 -13.28 1.97 28.23
CA SER A 297 -11.84 2.09 28.56
C SER A 297 -11.37 3.53 28.83
N ARG A 298 -12.18 4.57 28.56
CA ARG A 298 -11.84 5.98 28.81
C ARG A 298 -12.08 6.51 30.24
N LYS A 299 -12.37 5.65 31.23
CA LYS A 299 -12.60 6.08 32.63
C LYS A 299 -11.48 5.74 33.61
N ARG A 300 -10.32 5.25 33.17
CA ARG A 300 -9.18 4.98 34.06
C ARG A 300 -7.91 5.64 33.56
N HIS A 301 -7.85 6.96 33.67
CA HIS A 301 -6.64 7.72 33.99
C HIS A 301 -7.07 9.16 34.29
N ARG A 302 -7.47 9.36 35.55
CA ARG A 302 -7.30 10.61 36.29
C ARG A 302 -6.46 10.28 37.50
#